data_AF-A0A497AGP1-F1
#
_entry.id   AF-A0A497AGP1-F1
#
_cell.length_a   1.000
_cell.length_b   1.000
_cell.length_c   1.000
_cell.angle_alpha   90.00
_cell.angle_beta   90.00
_cell.angle_gamma   90.00
#
_symmetry.space_group_name_H-M   'P 1'
#
loop_
_entity.id
_entity.type
_entity.pdbx_description
1 polymer ?
#
loop_
_entity_poly.entity_id
_entity_poly.type
_entity_poly.pdbx_seq_one_letter_code
_entity_poly.pdbx_strand_id
1 'polypeptide(L)'
;FEWALQEYEEQSGRPVLAQERRLVYTPHLLALGAARMLDRKRGVDAIENVARLAQVGAGTGSVDWDAGQVVVDQKELLPKPIGEGVYAPVDAMLARPRDLKRLAKDFADYVYYNTSATVLYNPALDLYGKVGENRRDFRVRCEEEARHQRDAELKKVHARVEKEMERVQKKLRREQRELDQDQDELEARKREELLSLGESALNLLTRRRSSSIISRAGRKRRMSRQAQADVEESEATIEELEEQLEDLKAQWEEQAAEIADLWAEKLEEIEEFKVKPRRADVTVEFCGLAWAPAWQVTLENGRRVDLPARGM
;
A
#
# COMPACT_ATOMS: atom_id res chain seq x y z
N PHE A 1 -41.76 29.41 -9.03
CA PHE A 1 -42.85 29.53 -8.03
C PHE A 1 -43.67 28.26 -7.96
N GLU A 2 -44.30 27.84 -9.07
CA GLU A 2 -45.15 26.63 -9.12
C GLU A 2 -44.41 25.37 -8.63
N TRP A 3 -43.17 25.17 -9.06
CA TRP A 3 -42.31 24.08 -8.58
C TRP A 3 -42.07 24.11 -7.06
N ALA A 4 -41.77 25.29 -6.49
CA ALA A 4 -41.51 25.43 -5.06
C ALA A 4 -42.78 25.28 -4.20
N LEU A 5 -43.95 25.64 -4.75
CA LEU A 5 -45.24 25.42 -4.11
C LEU A 5 -45.60 23.93 -4.10
N GLN A 6 -45.39 23.23 -5.22
CA GLN A 6 -45.62 21.79 -5.33
C GLN A 6 -44.73 20.99 -4.35
N GLU A 7 -43.44 21.32 -4.26
CA GLU A 7 -42.52 20.68 -3.31
C GLU A 7 -42.98 20.87 -1.85
N TYR A 8 -43.51 22.05 -1.51
CA TYR A 8 -44.07 22.31 -0.19
C TYR A 8 -45.38 21.55 0.07
N GLU A 9 -46.27 21.43 -0.92
CA GLU A 9 -47.49 20.63 -0.83
C GLU A 9 -47.19 19.14 -0.61
N GLU A 10 -46.19 18.60 -1.32
CA GLU A 10 -45.72 17.22 -1.15
C GLU A 10 -45.15 16.98 0.25
N GLN A 11 -44.36 17.91 0.79
CA GLN A 11 -43.81 17.82 2.15
C GLN A 11 -44.86 18.02 3.25
N SER A 12 -45.86 18.87 3.02
CA SER A 12 -46.89 19.19 4.01
C SER A 12 -48.13 18.28 3.93
N GLY A 13 -48.26 17.48 2.87
CA GLY A 13 -49.36 16.53 2.66
C GLY A 13 -50.72 17.18 2.46
N ARG A 14 -50.78 18.46 2.07
CA ARG A 14 -52.02 19.22 1.88
C ARG A 14 -51.90 20.14 0.66
N PRO A 15 -52.98 20.32 -0.13
CA PRO A 15 -53.01 21.35 -1.15
C PRO A 15 -53.00 22.74 -0.49
N VAL A 16 -52.21 23.65 -1.03
CA VAL A 16 -51.94 24.97 -0.48
C VAL A 16 -52.33 26.04 -1.49
N LEU A 17 -53.38 26.80 -1.20
CA LEU A 17 -53.76 27.96 -1.99
C LEU A 17 -52.99 29.20 -1.52
N ALA A 18 -52.16 29.74 -2.41
CA ALA A 18 -51.42 30.98 -2.20
C ALA A 18 -52.33 32.20 -2.44
N GLN A 19 -52.66 32.97 -1.40
CA GLN A 19 -53.45 34.20 -1.54
C GLN A 19 -52.61 35.36 -2.04
N GLU A 20 -51.41 35.50 -1.48
CA GLU A 20 -50.46 36.53 -1.87
C GLU A 20 -49.07 35.93 -1.98
N ARG A 21 -48.31 36.38 -2.98
CA ARG A 21 -46.89 36.04 -3.14
C ARG A 21 -46.08 37.30 -3.34
N ARG A 22 -44.92 37.37 -2.70
CA ARG A 22 -43.93 38.42 -2.96
C ARG A 22 -42.54 37.83 -2.97
N LEU A 23 -41.68 38.41 -3.81
CA LEU A 23 -40.27 38.06 -3.84
C LEU A 23 -39.57 38.81 -2.70
N VAL A 24 -38.91 38.06 -1.82
CA VAL A 24 -38.14 38.58 -0.69
C VAL A 24 -36.68 38.15 -0.86
N TYR A 25 -35.77 39.11 -0.82
CA TYR A 25 -34.34 38.86 -0.79
C TYR A 25 -33.90 38.78 0.67
N THR A 26 -33.43 37.61 1.08
CA THR A 26 -32.99 37.34 2.46
C THR A 26 -31.47 37.38 2.56
N PRO A 27 -30.90 38.11 3.53
CA PRO A 27 -29.46 38.28 3.64
C PRO A 27 -28.81 37.02 4.19
N HIS A 28 -27.80 36.54 3.48
CA HIS A 28 -26.98 35.40 3.86
C HIS A 28 -25.50 35.79 3.81
N LEU A 29 -24.69 35.06 4.56
CA LEU A 29 -23.25 35.03 4.36
C LEU A 29 -22.92 34.00 3.29
N LEU A 30 -22.40 34.45 2.15
CA LEU A 30 -21.80 33.54 1.16
C LEU A 30 -20.29 33.55 1.36
N ALA A 31 -19.71 32.36 1.50
CA ALA A 31 -18.28 32.14 1.51
C ALA A 31 -17.90 31.10 0.45
N LEU A 32 -16.96 31.47 -0.42
CA LEU A 32 -16.37 30.65 -1.47
C LEU A 32 -14.88 30.58 -1.22
N GLY A 33 -14.32 29.37 -1.26
CA GLY A 33 -12.90 29.16 -1.12
C GLY A 33 -12.44 27.88 -1.79
N ALA A 34 -11.13 27.78 -1.94
CA ALA A 34 -10.47 26.62 -2.51
C ALA A 34 -9.32 26.21 -1.59
N ALA A 35 -9.17 24.90 -1.40
CA ALA A 35 -8.04 24.31 -0.70
C ALA A 35 -7.26 23.40 -1.64
N ARG A 36 -5.98 23.71 -1.82
CA ARG A 36 -5.06 22.84 -2.54
C ARG A 36 -4.34 21.90 -1.57
N MET A 37 -4.43 20.61 -1.84
CA MET A 37 -3.76 19.54 -1.10
C MET A 37 -2.61 19.05 -1.97
N LEU A 38 -1.39 19.52 -1.65
CA LEU A 38 -0.19 19.21 -2.41
C LEU A 38 0.82 18.45 -1.53
N ASP A 39 1.11 17.21 -1.91
CA ASP A 39 2.24 16.43 -1.41
C ASP A 39 3.01 15.86 -2.61
N ARG A 40 4.06 16.57 -3.03
CA ARG A 40 4.89 16.17 -4.18
C ARG A 40 5.61 14.85 -3.95
N LYS A 41 5.98 14.53 -2.71
CA LYS A 41 6.68 13.28 -2.38
C LYS A 41 5.77 12.08 -2.63
N ARG A 42 4.47 12.26 -2.37
CA ARG A 42 3.45 11.21 -2.48
C ARG A 42 2.59 11.32 -3.75
N GLY A 43 2.93 12.24 -4.66
CA GLY A 43 2.21 12.43 -5.93
C GLY A 43 0.77 12.95 -5.78
N VAL A 44 0.45 13.61 -4.66
CA VAL A 44 -0.88 14.17 -4.41
C VAL A 44 -0.92 15.62 -4.84
N ASP A 45 -1.80 15.97 -5.77
CA ASP A 45 -2.15 17.34 -6.14
C ASP A 45 -3.66 17.39 -6.42
N ALA A 46 -4.41 17.89 -5.44
CA ALA A 46 -5.87 17.99 -5.50
C ALA A 46 -6.30 19.40 -5.12
N ILE A 47 -7.38 19.87 -5.72
CA ILE A 47 -8.04 21.13 -5.35
C ILE A 47 -9.49 20.80 -5.01
N GLU A 48 -9.94 21.24 -3.84
CA GLU A 48 -11.32 21.13 -3.42
C GLU A 48 -11.92 22.54 -3.26
N ASN A 49 -13.03 22.78 -3.95
CA ASN A 49 -13.78 24.02 -3.86
C ASN A 49 -14.87 23.87 -2.82
N VAL A 50 -14.90 24.80 -1.87
CA VAL A 50 -15.84 24.82 -0.74
C VAL A 50 -16.70 26.06 -0.84
N ALA A 51 -18.01 25.86 -0.96
CA ALA A 51 -19.00 26.94 -0.95
C ALA A 51 -19.98 26.75 0.21
N ARG A 52 -20.22 27.84 0.95
CA ARG A 52 -21.13 27.89 2.09
C ARG A 52 -22.05 29.12 2.03
N LEU A 53 -23.34 28.91 2.23
CA LEU A 53 -24.37 29.93 2.35
C LEU A 53 -25.04 29.79 3.71
N ALA A 54 -24.69 30.66 4.64
CA ALA A 54 -25.19 30.60 6.01
C ALA A 54 -26.15 31.77 6.30
N GLN A 55 -27.24 31.49 7.03
CA GLN A 55 -28.05 32.53 7.64
C GLN A 55 -27.40 32.97 8.96
N VAL A 56 -27.07 34.26 9.06
CA VAL A 56 -26.53 34.80 10.31
C VAL A 56 -27.71 35.21 11.19
N GLY A 57 -27.93 34.47 12.26
CA GLY A 57 -28.98 34.75 13.24
C GLY A 57 -28.56 35.76 14.30
N ALA A 58 -29.54 36.49 14.84
CA ALA A 58 -29.37 37.41 15.96
C ALA A 58 -29.12 36.63 17.27
N GLY A 59 -27.86 36.28 17.58
CA GLY A 59 -27.56 35.80 18.93
C GLY A 59 -26.19 35.21 19.19
N THR A 60 -25.60 34.45 18.27
CA THR A 60 -24.42 33.61 18.61
C THR A 60 -23.08 34.17 18.15
N GLY A 61 -23.07 35.14 17.23
CA GLY A 61 -21.83 35.75 16.71
C GLY A 61 -20.86 34.78 16.04
N SER A 62 -21.29 33.52 15.81
CA SER A 62 -20.55 32.40 15.23
C SER A 62 -21.39 31.80 14.12
N VAL A 63 -20.76 31.39 13.03
CA VAL A 63 -21.41 30.80 11.86
C VAL A 63 -21.25 29.29 11.92
N ASP A 64 -22.34 28.56 11.76
CA ASP A 64 -22.30 27.13 11.51
C ASP A 64 -22.02 26.90 10.03
N TRP A 65 -20.76 26.60 9.71
CA TRP A 65 -20.34 26.35 8.34
C TRP A 65 -20.75 24.98 7.82
N ASP A 66 -21.14 24.01 8.66
CA ASP A 66 -21.53 22.68 8.20
C ASP A 66 -22.96 22.66 7.66
N ALA A 67 -23.86 23.45 8.23
CA ALA A 67 -25.26 23.52 7.80
C ALA A 67 -25.48 24.22 6.43
N GLY A 68 -24.49 24.96 5.93
CA GLY A 68 -24.64 25.88 4.81
C GLY A 68 -24.16 25.38 3.44
N GLN A 69 -23.98 24.08 3.21
CA GLN A 69 -23.39 23.61 1.95
C GLN A 69 -24.23 23.97 0.73
N VAL A 70 -23.60 24.60 -0.27
CA VAL A 70 -24.21 24.95 -1.56
C VAL A 70 -23.23 24.65 -2.70
N VAL A 71 -23.75 24.55 -3.92
CA VAL A 71 -22.95 24.45 -5.15
C VAL A 71 -23.19 25.73 -5.94
N VAL A 72 -22.23 26.66 -5.86
CA VAL A 72 -22.28 27.96 -6.54
C VAL A 72 -20.85 28.37 -6.90
N ASP A 73 -20.62 28.79 -8.14
CA ASP A 73 -19.37 29.43 -8.56
C ASP A 73 -19.49 30.96 -8.44
N GLN A 74 -18.38 31.66 -8.18
CA GLN A 74 -18.37 33.12 -8.13
C GLN A 74 -18.92 33.77 -9.41
N LYS A 75 -18.75 33.12 -10.56
CA LYS A 75 -19.24 33.61 -11.88
C LYS A 75 -20.76 33.55 -12.03
N GLU A 76 -21.43 32.73 -11.22
CA GLU A 76 -22.89 32.60 -11.22
C GLU A 76 -23.56 33.69 -10.38
N LEU A 77 -22.78 34.47 -9.62
CA LEU A 77 -23.29 35.55 -8.79
C LEU A 77 -23.74 36.73 -9.65
N LEU A 78 -25.00 37.11 -9.47
CA LEU A 78 -25.59 38.25 -10.17
C LEU A 78 -25.41 39.54 -9.35
N PRO A 79 -24.86 40.61 -9.95
CA PRO A 79 -24.73 41.90 -9.27
C PRO A 79 -26.07 42.66 -9.14
N LYS A 80 -27.10 42.20 -9.87
CA LYS A 80 -28.45 42.78 -9.87
C LYS A 80 -29.48 41.71 -9.51
N PRO A 81 -30.57 42.06 -8.81
CA PRO A 81 -31.66 41.14 -8.51
C PRO A 81 -32.35 40.66 -9.81
N ILE A 82 -32.83 39.42 -9.79
CA ILE A 82 -33.52 38.77 -10.92
C ILE A 82 -34.94 39.34 -11.16
N GLY A 83 -35.48 40.12 -10.21
CA GLY A 83 -36.76 40.81 -10.36
C GLY A 83 -36.98 41.87 -9.28
N GLU A 84 -38.11 42.56 -9.35
CA GLU A 84 -38.52 43.48 -8.30
C GLU A 84 -38.96 42.69 -7.05
N GLY A 85 -38.43 43.08 -5.89
CA GLY A 85 -38.68 42.40 -4.63
C GLY A 85 -38.29 43.26 -3.44
N VAL A 86 -38.61 42.76 -2.24
CA VAL A 86 -38.32 43.45 -0.98
C VAL A 86 -37.09 42.84 -0.33
N TYR A 87 -36.23 43.65 0.27
CA TYR A 87 -35.06 43.20 0.99
C TYR A 87 -35.35 43.06 2.49
N ALA A 88 -35.04 41.91 3.06
CA ALA A 88 -35.11 41.70 4.50
C ALA A 88 -33.97 42.46 5.22
N PRO A 89 -34.15 42.82 6.52
CA PRO A 89 -33.14 43.58 7.26
C PRO A 89 -31.83 42.79 7.39
N VAL A 90 -30.70 43.47 7.18
CA VAL A 90 -29.35 42.89 7.29
C VAL A 90 -28.89 42.91 8.75
N ASP A 91 -28.40 41.78 9.24
CA ASP A 91 -27.78 41.70 10.57
C ASP A 91 -26.51 42.56 10.65
N ALA A 92 -26.25 43.17 11.81
CA ALA A 92 -25.08 44.01 12.04
C ALA A 92 -23.74 43.30 11.74
N MET A 93 -23.69 41.97 11.88
CA MET A 93 -22.53 41.14 11.59
C MET A 93 -22.20 41.05 10.10
N LEU A 94 -23.20 41.21 9.23
CA LEU A 94 -23.02 41.25 7.77
C LEU A 94 -22.84 42.67 7.23
N ALA A 95 -23.24 43.69 7.99
CA ALA A 95 -23.17 45.08 7.58
C ALA A 95 -21.77 45.72 7.78
N ARG A 96 -20.93 45.18 8.68
CA ARG A 96 -19.64 45.80 9.04
C ARG A 96 -18.46 45.12 8.32
N PRO A 97 -17.61 45.86 7.56
CA PRO A 97 -16.46 45.29 6.87
C PRO A 97 -15.46 44.57 7.80
N ARG A 98 -15.31 45.03 9.04
CA ARG A 98 -14.44 44.39 10.04
C ARG A 98 -14.93 42.97 10.38
N ASP A 99 -16.23 42.78 10.48
CA ASP A 99 -16.82 41.50 10.84
C ASP A 99 -16.79 40.53 9.67
N LEU A 100 -17.01 41.01 8.43
CA LEU A 100 -16.82 40.22 7.22
C LEU A 100 -15.37 39.73 7.08
N LYS A 101 -14.37 40.56 7.38
CA LYS A 101 -12.97 40.12 7.40
C LYS A 101 -12.70 39.04 8.46
N ARG A 102 -13.33 39.15 9.63
CA ARG A 102 -13.24 38.13 10.68
C ARG A 102 -13.88 36.82 10.24
N LEU A 103 -15.06 36.89 9.62
CA LEU A 103 -15.78 35.74 9.06
C LEU A 103 -15.00 35.07 7.92
N ALA A 104 -14.35 35.84 7.06
CA ALA A 104 -13.49 35.30 6.00
C ALA A 104 -12.31 34.50 6.59
N LYS A 105 -11.71 34.99 7.67
CA LYS A 105 -10.64 34.26 8.37
C LYS A 105 -11.17 32.99 9.05
N ASP A 106 -12.31 33.08 9.71
CA ASP A 106 -12.98 31.94 10.33
C ASP A 106 -13.32 30.85 9.30
N PHE A 107 -13.82 31.27 8.13
CA PHE A 107 -14.06 30.37 7.00
C PHE A 107 -12.76 29.74 6.46
N ALA A 108 -11.67 30.50 6.35
CA ALA A 108 -10.37 29.94 5.95
C ALA A 108 -9.89 28.86 6.94
N ASP A 109 -10.06 29.10 8.24
CA ASP A 109 -9.74 28.11 9.28
C ASP A 109 -10.67 26.88 9.15
N TYR A 110 -11.97 27.07 8.90
CA TYR A 110 -12.93 25.98 8.64
C TYR A 110 -12.50 25.10 7.46
N VAL A 111 -12.18 25.71 6.31
CA VAL A 111 -11.72 24.98 5.12
C VAL A 111 -10.43 24.22 5.41
N TYR A 112 -9.49 24.83 6.14
CA TYR A 112 -8.25 24.16 6.54
C TYR A 112 -8.46 22.90 7.39
N TYR A 113 -9.41 22.91 8.32
CA TYR A 113 -9.65 21.77 9.21
C TYR A 113 -10.53 20.67 8.60
N ASN A 114 -11.44 21.03 7.70
CA ASN A 114 -12.47 20.12 7.18
C ASN A 114 -12.21 19.61 5.76
N THR A 115 -11.18 20.09 5.08
CA THR A 115 -10.77 19.59 3.77
C THR A 115 -9.59 18.61 3.89
N SER A 116 -9.68 17.46 3.20
CA SER A 116 -8.58 16.52 3.05
C SER A 116 -8.76 15.63 1.82
N ALA A 117 -7.66 15.33 1.14
CA ALA A 117 -7.63 14.39 0.03
C ALA A 117 -7.24 13.02 0.56
N THR A 118 -8.05 12.01 0.28
CA THR A 118 -7.73 10.61 0.59
C THR A 118 -7.14 9.95 -0.66
N VAL A 119 -6.00 9.29 -0.48
CA VAL A 119 -5.40 8.39 -1.47
C VAL A 119 -5.20 7.02 -0.87
N LEU A 120 -5.16 5.99 -1.72
CA LEU A 120 -4.83 4.64 -1.29
C LEU A 120 -3.33 4.53 -1.02
N TYR A 121 -2.93 3.67 -0.09
CA TYR A 121 -1.53 3.47 0.28
C TYR A 121 -1.29 2.00 0.63
N ASN A 122 -0.19 1.44 0.14
CA ASN A 122 0.29 0.13 0.56
C ASN A 122 1.61 0.33 1.34
N PRO A 123 1.62 0.08 2.66
CA PRO A 123 2.79 0.31 3.50
C PRO A 123 3.95 -0.66 3.21
N ALA A 124 3.64 -1.89 2.82
CA ALA A 124 4.64 -2.89 2.53
C ALA A 124 5.42 -2.59 1.24
N LEU A 125 4.77 -1.96 0.26
CA LEU A 125 5.36 -1.55 -1.02
C LEU A 125 5.87 -0.11 -1.03
N ASP A 126 5.58 0.68 0.01
CA ASP A 126 5.75 2.14 0.06
C ASP A 126 5.16 2.84 -1.19
N LEU A 127 3.98 2.36 -1.63
CA LEU A 127 3.33 2.81 -2.86
C LEU A 127 2.09 3.64 -2.55
N TYR A 128 2.03 4.84 -3.14
CA TYR A 128 0.88 5.74 -3.04
C TYR A 128 0.01 5.70 -4.30
N GLY A 129 -1.30 5.71 -4.06
CA GLY A 129 -2.32 5.84 -5.08
C GLY A 129 -2.45 7.27 -5.60
N LYS A 130 -3.11 7.41 -6.74
CA LYS A 130 -3.44 8.72 -7.32
C LYS A 130 -4.75 9.24 -6.71
N VAL A 131 -4.92 10.56 -6.76
CA VAL A 131 -6.16 11.21 -6.34
C VAL A 131 -7.32 10.70 -7.22
N GLY A 132 -8.36 10.16 -6.57
CA GLY A 132 -9.53 9.60 -7.25
C GLY A 132 -9.30 8.23 -7.92
N GLU A 133 -8.14 7.59 -7.72
CA GLU A 133 -7.89 6.24 -8.20
C GLU A 133 -8.79 5.25 -7.47
N ASN A 134 -9.43 4.36 -8.21
CA ASN A 134 -10.24 3.30 -7.60
C ASN A 134 -9.32 2.20 -7.03
N ARG A 135 -9.84 1.41 -6.09
CA ARG A 135 -9.08 0.35 -5.42
C ARG A 135 -8.56 -0.73 -6.37
N ARG A 136 -9.27 -1.01 -7.47
CA ARG A 136 -8.87 -2.04 -8.44
C ARG A 136 -7.63 -1.60 -9.22
N ASP A 137 -7.62 -0.39 -9.75
CA ASP A 137 -6.51 0.15 -10.54
C ASP A 137 -5.26 0.31 -9.66
N PHE A 138 -5.44 0.73 -8.41
CA PHE A 138 -4.34 0.78 -7.44
C PHE A 138 -3.78 -0.63 -7.14
N ARG A 139 -4.65 -1.63 -6.95
CA ARG A 139 -4.22 -3.02 -6.71
C ARG A 139 -3.38 -3.57 -7.87
N VAL A 140 -3.75 -3.28 -9.12
CA VAL A 140 -2.96 -3.71 -10.30
C VAL A 140 -1.54 -3.15 -10.25
N ARG A 141 -1.37 -1.87 -9.87
CA ARG A 141 -0.04 -1.27 -9.71
C ARG A 141 0.73 -1.88 -8.54
N CYS A 142 0.05 -2.18 -7.42
CA CYS A 142 0.66 -2.90 -6.32
C CYS A 142 1.14 -4.30 -6.74
N GLU A 143 0.39 -5.01 -7.59
CA GLU A 143 0.77 -6.34 -8.09
C GLU A 143 2.04 -6.29 -8.92
N GLU A 144 2.16 -5.29 -9.79
CA GLU A 144 3.36 -5.08 -10.61
C GLU A 144 4.59 -4.81 -9.74
N GLU A 145 4.46 -3.91 -8.75
CA GLU A 145 5.56 -3.57 -7.85
C GLU A 145 5.92 -4.73 -6.92
N ALA A 146 4.92 -5.46 -6.39
CA ALA A 146 5.14 -6.64 -5.56
C ALA A 146 5.89 -7.73 -6.32
N ARG A 147 5.55 -7.98 -7.59
CA ARG A 147 6.29 -8.91 -8.45
C ARG A 147 7.73 -8.47 -8.63
N HIS A 148 7.96 -7.18 -8.89
CA HIS A 148 9.30 -6.65 -9.07
C HIS A 148 10.17 -6.82 -7.81
N GLN A 149 9.64 -6.48 -6.63
CA GLN A 149 10.36 -6.62 -5.35
C GLN A 149 10.58 -8.09 -4.97
N ARG A 150 9.55 -8.93 -5.13
CA ARG A 150 9.66 -10.39 -4.94
C ARG A 150 10.74 -10.99 -5.81
N ASP A 151 10.74 -10.68 -7.11
CA ASP A 151 11.71 -11.24 -8.04
C ASP A 151 13.14 -10.75 -7.72
N ALA A 152 13.29 -9.52 -7.23
CA ALA A 152 14.57 -8.99 -6.77
C ALA A 152 15.07 -9.70 -5.49
N GLU A 153 14.18 -10.02 -4.56
CA GLU A 153 14.48 -10.76 -3.33
C GLU A 153 14.85 -12.22 -3.64
N LEU A 154 14.03 -12.91 -4.46
CA LEU A 154 14.30 -14.26 -4.94
C LEU A 154 15.68 -14.35 -5.61
N LYS A 155 16.03 -13.39 -6.46
CA LYS A 155 17.36 -13.35 -7.11
C LYS A 155 18.50 -13.23 -6.09
N LYS A 156 18.34 -12.43 -5.03
CA LYS A 156 19.37 -12.27 -3.99
C LYS A 156 19.56 -13.56 -3.20
N VAL A 157 18.46 -14.21 -2.82
CA VAL A 157 18.50 -15.47 -2.08
C VAL A 157 19.06 -16.59 -2.97
N HIS A 158 18.60 -16.70 -4.21
CA HIS A 158 19.12 -17.65 -5.20
C HIS A 158 20.63 -17.50 -5.37
N ALA A 159 21.13 -16.28 -5.56
CA ALA A 159 22.56 -16.03 -5.71
C ALA A 159 23.40 -16.39 -4.47
N ARG A 160 22.80 -16.44 -3.28
CA ARG A 160 23.46 -16.91 -2.06
C ARG A 160 23.53 -18.44 -2.04
N VAL A 161 22.40 -19.10 -2.28
CA VAL A 161 22.31 -20.57 -2.30
C VAL A 161 23.17 -21.16 -3.41
N GLU A 162 23.14 -20.56 -4.61
CA GLU A 162 23.96 -20.98 -5.76
C GLU A 162 25.47 -20.99 -5.40
N LYS A 163 25.95 -19.95 -4.71
CA LYS A 163 27.35 -19.92 -4.23
C LYS A 163 27.66 -20.99 -3.20
N GLU A 164 26.70 -21.37 -2.36
CA GLU A 164 26.86 -22.45 -1.39
C GLU A 164 26.87 -23.81 -2.09
N MET A 165 25.94 -24.04 -3.01
CA MET A 165 25.91 -25.24 -3.86
C MET A 165 27.20 -25.38 -4.67
N GLU A 166 27.71 -24.32 -5.30
CA GLU A 166 28.98 -24.34 -6.03
C GLU A 166 30.15 -24.77 -5.13
N ARG A 167 30.17 -24.32 -3.87
CA ARG A 167 31.20 -24.72 -2.90
C ARG A 167 31.11 -26.20 -2.55
N VAL A 168 29.91 -26.71 -2.29
CA VAL A 168 29.68 -28.12 -1.97
C VAL A 168 29.97 -29.00 -3.18
N GLN A 169 29.49 -28.64 -4.38
CA GLN A 169 29.81 -29.32 -5.64
C GLN A 169 31.31 -29.38 -5.92
N LYS A 170 32.05 -28.31 -5.62
CA LYS A 170 33.52 -28.31 -5.79
C LYS A 170 34.19 -29.30 -4.83
N LYS A 171 33.70 -29.43 -3.59
CA LYS A 171 34.17 -30.44 -2.64
C LYS A 171 33.81 -31.84 -3.14
N LEU A 172 32.56 -32.08 -3.53
CA LEU A 172 32.08 -33.35 -4.06
C LEU A 172 32.95 -33.84 -5.23
N ARG A 173 33.25 -32.96 -6.19
CA ARG A 173 34.14 -33.29 -7.33
C ARG A 173 35.57 -33.60 -6.92
N ARG A 174 36.04 -33.08 -5.79
CA ARG A 174 37.37 -33.40 -5.25
C ARG A 174 37.32 -34.77 -4.58
N GLU A 175 36.36 -35.00 -3.69
CA GLU A 175 36.19 -36.29 -2.99
C GLU A 175 35.97 -37.45 -3.98
N GLN A 176 35.19 -37.25 -5.05
CA GLN A 176 35.03 -38.25 -6.12
C GLN A 176 36.35 -38.63 -6.80
N ARG A 177 37.27 -37.67 -6.98
CA ARG A 177 38.60 -37.96 -7.54
C ARG A 177 39.52 -38.65 -6.54
N GLU A 178 39.32 -38.39 -5.24
CA GLU A 178 40.06 -39.06 -4.17
C GLU A 178 39.58 -40.51 -4.06
N LEU A 179 38.26 -40.75 -4.10
CA LEU A 179 37.68 -42.09 -4.18
C LEU A 179 38.23 -42.91 -5.36
N ASP A 180 38.29 -42.33 -6.57
CA ASP A 180 38.86 -43.02 -7.74
C ASP A 180 40.31 -43.47 -7.48
N GLN A 181 41.12 -42.63 -6.82
CA GLN A 181 42.51 -42.95 -6.46
C GLN A 181 42.60 -44.01 -5.36
N ASP A 182 41.74 -43.93 -4.36
CA ASP A 182 41.69 -44.89 -3.25
C ASP A 182 41.25 -46.27 -3.74
N GLN A 183 40.32 -46.33 -4.69
CA GLN A 183 39.92 -47.56 -5.37
C GLN A 183 41.08 -48.18 -6.15
N ASP A 184 41.81 -47.39 -6.93
CA ASP A 184 43.01 -47.83 -7.66
C ASP A 184 44.10 -48.35 -6.69
N GLU A 185 44.34 -47.65 -5.57
CA GLU A 185 45.28 -48.09 -4.55
C GLU A 185 44.80 -49.40 -3.88
N LEU A 186 43.53 -49.51 -3.51
CA LEU A 186 42.96 -50.72 -2.93
C LEU A 186 43.14 -51.93 -3.86
N GLU A 187 42.91 -51.77 -5.16
CA GLU A 187 43.15 -52.82 -6.16
C GLU A 187 44.64 -53.21 -6.25
N ALA A 188 45.54 -52.22 -6.23
CA ALA A 188 46.97 -52.47 -6.21
C ALA A 188 47.40 -53.23 -4.93
N ARG A 189 46.92 -52.81 -3.75
CA ARG A 189 47.20 -53.46 -2.45
C ARG A 189 46.65 -54.88 -2.38
N LYS A 190 45.43 -55.11 -2.89
CA LYS A 190 44.84 -56.46 -3.00
C LYS A 190 45.67 -57.38 -3.90
N ARG A 191 46.16 -56.89 -5.05
CA ARG A 191 47.08 -57.64 -5.94
C ARG A 191 48.41 -57.98 -5.24
N GLU A 192 49.00 -57.03 -4.51
CA GLU A 192 50.24 -57.25 -3.74
C GLU A 192 50.08 -58.24 -2.58
N GLU A 193 48.90 -58.27 -1.94
CA GLU A 193 48.55 -59.23 -0.89
C GLU A 193 48.42 -60.64 -1.49
N LEU A 194 47.68 -60.80 -2.60
CA LEU A 194 47.51 -62.07 -3.32
C LEU A 194 48.84 -62.68 -3.80
N LEU A 195 49.72 -61.87 -4.40
CA LEU A 195 51.06 -62.32 -4.83
C LEU A 195 51.90 -62.81 -3.64
N SER A 196 51.82 -62.12 -2.50
CA SER A 196 52.56 -62.52 -1.30
C SER A 196 52.05 -63.83 -0.66
N LEU A 197 50.75 -64.10 -0.79
CA LEU A 197 50.15 -65.37 -0.39
C LEU A 197 50.60 -66.51 -1.32
N GLY A 198 50.72 -66.25 -2.62
CA GLY A 198 51.24 -67.20 -3.62
C GLY A 198 52.71 -67.60 -3.42
N GLU A 199 53.59 -66.64 -3.15
CA GLU A 199 55.01 -66.92 -2.82
C GLU A 199 55.18 -67.68 -1.49
N SER A 200 54.26 -67.48 -0.55
CA SER A 200 54.28 -68.14 0.76
C SER A 200 53.91 -69.62 0.68
N ALA A 201 53.00 -70.00 -0.23
CA ALA A 201 52.64 -71.40 -0.47
C ALA A 201 53.79 -72.20 -1.11
N LEU A 202 54.52 -71.58 -2.05
CA LEU A 202 55.70 -72.18 -2.69
C LEU A 202 56.86 -72.41 -1.71
N ASN A 203 57.07 -71.51 -0.75
CA ASN A 203 58.15 -71.63 0.25
C ASN A 203 57.80 -72.53 1.46
N LEU A 204 56.52 -72.89 1.64
CA LEU A 204 56.10 -73.90 2.63
C LEU A 204 56.52 -75.33 2.23
N LEU A 205 56.66 -75.60 0.92
CA LEU A 205 57.15 -76.87 0.39
C LEU A 205 58.67 -77.08 0.58
N THR A 206 59.46 -76.02 0.80
CA THR A 206 60.94 -76.09 0.93
C THR A 206 61.46 -76.14 2.39
N ARG A 207 60.59 -76.33 3.39
CA ARG A 207 60.91 -76.67 4.81
C ARG A 207 61.98 -75.79 5.48
N ARG A 208 62.10 -74.51 5.13
CA ARG A 208 63.01 -73.56 5.81
C ARG A 208 62.21 -72.62 6.71
N ARG A 209 62.24 -72.84 8.03
CA ARG A 209 61.51 -72.02 9.02
C ARG A 209 62.13 -70.61 9.09
N SER A 210 61.38 -69.60 8.65
CA SER A 210 61.76 -68.19 8.80
C SER A 210 60.66 -67.42 9.54
N SER A 211 61.00 -66.85 10.69
CA SER A 211 60.11 -66.01 11.53
C SER A 211 59.77 -64.65 10.91
N SER A 212 60.46 -64.23 9.83
CA SER A 212 60.25 -62.95 9.17
C SER A 212 59.00 -62.90 8.27
N ILE A 213 58.50 -64.06 7.81
CA ILE A 213 57.39 -64.18 6.84
C ILE A 213 56.04 -63.82 7.47
N ILE A 214 55.80 -64.21 8.73
CA ILE A 214 54.56 -63.93 9.47
C ILE A 214 54.39 -62.40 9.67
N SER A 215 55.49 -61.68 9.89
CA SER A 215 55.47 -60.22 10.09
C SER A 215 55.24 -59.40 8.80
N ARG A 216 55.52 -59.97 7.62
CA ARG A 216 55.29 -59.33 6.32
C ARG A 216 53.84 -59.47 5.87
N ALA A 217 53.24 -60.66 6.05
CA ALA A 217 51.85 -60.92 5.75
C ALA A 217 50.88 -60.07 6.61
N GLY A 218 51.16 -59.94 7.92
CA GLY A 218 50.36 -59.09 8.82
C GLY A 218 50.42 -57.60 8.49
N ARG A 219 51.56 -57.09 8.01
CA ARG A 219 51.70 -55.70 7.56
C ARG A 219 50.96 -55.43 6.26
N LYS A 220 51.07 -56.31 5.26
CA LYS A 220 50.35 -56.17 3.98
C LYS A 220 48.83 -56.19 4.17
N ARG A 221 48.32 -57.10 5.00
CA ARG A 221 46.89 -57.16 5.35
C ARG A 221 46.40 -55.88 6.06
N ARG A 222 47.23 -55.27 6.91
CA ARG A 222 46.90 -53.98 7.55
C ARG A 222 46.82 -52.85 6.50
N MET A 223 47.72 -52.84 5.52
CA MET A 223 47.69 -51.83 4.45
C MET A 223 46.47 -51.99 3.54
N SER A 224 46.10 -53.22 3.14
CA SER A 224 44.87 -53.44 2.37
C SER A 224 43.61 -53.03 3.14
N ARG A 225 43.58 -53.28 4.46
CA ARG A 225 42.47 -52.84 5.32
C ARG A 225 42.41 -51.32 5.46
N GLN A 226 43.57 -50.65 5.50
CA GLN A 226 43.62 -49.20 5.53
C GLN A 226 43.06 -48.64 4.22
N ALA A 227 43.57 -49.09 3.06
CA ALA A 227 43.07 -48.67 1.76
C ALA A 227 41.57 -48.94 1.57
N GLN A 228 41.04 -50.01 2.18
CA GLN A 228 39.60 -50.27 2.18
C GLN A 228 38.84 -49.28 3.05
N ALA A 229 39.36 -48.95 4.23
CA ALA A 229 38.76 -47.94 5.10
C ALA A 229 38.77 -46.54 4.44
N ASP A 230 39.83 -46.21 3.70
CA ASP A 230 39.94 -44.93 2.97
C ASP A 230 38.86 -44.83 1.88
N VAL A 231 38.58 -45.92 1.12
CA VAL A 231 37.45 -45.99 0.18
C VAL A 231 36.11 -45.82 0.89
N GLU A 232 35.88 -46.53 2.00
CA GLU A 232 34.63 -46.44 2.77
C GLU A 232 34.41 -45.03 3.36
N GLU A 233 35.47 -44.33 3.78
CA GLU A 233 35.42 -42.94 4.24
C GLU A 233 35.07 -41.96 3.10
N SER A 234 35.70 -42.12 1.94
CA SER A 234 35.43 -41.32 0.74
C SER A 234 33.99 -41.50 0.25
N GLU A 235 33.46 -42.73 0.24
CA GLU A 235 32.06 -43.02 -0.10
C GLU A 235 31.08 -42.34 0.87
N ALA A 236 31.32 -42.46 2.19
CA ALA A 236 30.48 -41.82 3.21
C ALA A 236 30.51 -40.28 3.10
N THR A 237 31.67 -39.70 2.79
CA THR A 237 31.83 -38.25 2.62
C THR A 237 31.10 -37.76 1.36
N ILE A 238 31.12 -38.54 0.27
CA ILE A 238 30.36 -38.25 -0.94
C ILE A 238 28.86 -38.25 -0.64
N GLU A 239 28.37 -39.27 0.07
CA GLU A 239 26.96 -39.35 0.48
C GLU A 239 26.54 -38.13 1.31
N GLU A 240 27.35 -37.71 2.30
CA GLU A 240 27.08 -36.50 3.10
C GLU A 240 27.04 -35.23 2.23
N LEU A 241 27.95 -35.10 1.27
CA LEU A 241 27.99 -33.93 0.38
C LEU A 241 26.81 -33.91 -0.61
N GLU A 242 26.33 -35.08 -1.05
CA GLU A 242 25.12 -35.22 -1.86
C GLU A 242 23.87 -34.85 -1.06
N GLU A 243 23.74 -35.33 0.17
CA GLU A 243 22.66 -34.95 1.10
C GLU A 243 22.67 -33.43 1.36
N GLN A 244 23.84 -32.84 1.60
CA GLN A 244 23.98 -31.38 1.75
C GLN A 244 23.50 -30.60 0.52
N LEU A 245 23.69 -31.13 -0.70
CA LEU A 245 23.18 -30.48 -1.92
C LEU A 245 21.66 -30.58 -2.04
N GLU A 246 21.08 -31.72 -1.65
CA GLU A 246 19.62 -31.90 -1.61
C GLU A 246 18.98 -30.99 -0.58
N ASP A 247 19.55 -30.91 0.62
CA ASP A 247 19.10 -30.01 1.69
C ASP A 247 19.15 -28.54 1.27
N LEU A 248 20.24 -28.09 0.65
CA LEU A 248 20.34 -26.72 0.14
C LEU A 248 19.27 -26.41 -0.91
N LYS A 249 18.95 -27.39 -1.76
CA LYS A 249 17.89 -27.25 -2.77
C LYS A 249 16.51 -27.20 -2.13
N ALA A 250 16.22 -28.07 -1.16
CA ALA A 250 14.96 -28.07 -0.43
C ALA A 250 14.75 -26.77 0.35
N GLN A 251 15.78 -26.29 1.04
CA GLN A 251 15.76 -25.00 1.76
C GLN A 251 15.51 -23.83 0.81
N TRP A 252 16.05 -23.86 -0.41
CA TRP A 252 15.77 -22.86 -1.42
C TRP A 252 14.31 -22.87 -1.85
N GLU A 253 13.74 -24.05 -2.14
CA GLU A 253 12.35 -24.19 -2.55
C GLU A 253 11.39 -23.71 -1.45
N GLU A 254 11.68 -24.03 -0.18
CA GLU A 254 10.93 -23.56 0.98
C GLU A 254 11.02 -22.03 1.13
N GLN A 255 12.23 -21.46 1.13
CA GLN A 255 12.41 -20.00 1.22
C GLN A 255 11.75 -19.26 0.06
N ALA A 256 11.79 -19.81 -1.16
CA ALA A 256 11.14 -19.21 -2.31
C ALA A 256 9.62 -19.20 -2.17
N ALA A 257 9.03 -20.26 -1.61
CA ALA A 257 7.60 -20.32 -1.30
C ALA A 257 7.22 -19.32 -0.20
N GLU A 258 7.97 -19.25 0.90
CA GLU A 258 7.74 -18.28 1.98
C GLU A 258 7.79 -16.84 1.48
N ILE A 259 8.76 -16.51 0.62
CA ILE A 259 8.85 -15.19 -0.02
C ILE A 259 7.61 -14.93 -0.88
N ALA A 260 7.17 -15.91 -1.68
CA ALA A 260 5.99 -15.75 -2.52
C ALA A 260 4.72 -15.49 -1.70
N ASP A 261 4.53 -16.23 -0.60
CA ASP A 261 3.37 -16.07 0.29
C ASP A 261 3.40 -14.74 1.04
N LEU A 262 4.57 -14.33 1.55
CA LEU A 262 4.75 -13.03 2.22
C LEU A 262 4.36 -11.87 1.29
N TRP A 263 4.77 -11.92 0.02
CA TRP A 263 4.44 -10.87 -0.94
C TRP A 263 2.96 -10.89 -1.37
N ALA A 264 2.32 -12.05 -1.34
CA ALA A 264 0.88 -12.16 -1.56
C ALA A 264 0.07 -11.54 -0.42
N GLU A 265 0.49 -11.75 0.84
CA GLU A 265 -0.14 -11.12 2.02
C GLU A 265 0.02 -9.60 2.01
N LYS A 266 1.24 -9.11 1.79
CA LYS A 266 1.58 -7.68 1.72
C LYS A 266 0.79 -6.93 0.64
N LEU A 267 0.38 -7.61 -0.42
CA LEU A 267 -0.41 -7.00 -1.49
C LEU A 267 -1.79 -6.54 -1.01
N GLU A 268 -2.40 -7.28 -0.09
CA GLU A 268 -3.76 -7.03 0.39
C GLU A 268 -3.83 -5.90 1.44
N GLU A 269 -2.69 -5.50 2.00
CA GLU A 269 -2.54 -4.37 2.92
C GLU A 269 -2.69 -3.02 2.18
N ILE A 270 -3.94 -2.64 1.87
CA ILE A 270 -4.25 -1.33 1.27
C ILE A 270 -5.06 -0.50 2.26
N GLU A 271 -4.45 0.61 2.68
CA GLU A 271 -4.96 1.57 3.64
C GLU A 271 -5.33 2.91 2.98
N GLU A 272 -6.03 3.77 3.72
CA GLU A 272 -6.32 5.13 3.32
C GLU A 272 -5.32 6.12 3.94
N PHE A 273 -4.68 6.93 3.10
CA PHE A 273 -3.78 7.98 3.51
C PHE A 273 -4.41 9.36 3.25
N LYS A 274 -4.52 10.18 4.30
CA LYS A 274 -5.14 11.51 4.23
C LYS A 274 -4.10 12.62 4.13
N VAL A 275 -4.22 13.45 3.10
CA VAL A 275 -3.43 14.66 2.89
C VAL A 275 -4.28 15.87 3.21
N LYS A 276 -3.84 16.66 4.20
CA LYS A 276 -4.48 17.93 4.55
C LYS A 276 -3.80 19.10 3.81
N PRO A 277 -4.55 20.16 3.46
CA PRO A 277 -3.95 21.36 2.90
C PRO A 277 -3.05 22.04 3.93
N ARG A 278 -2.08 22.84 3.48
CA ARG A 278 -1.38 23.79 4.38
C ARG A 278 -2.22 25.05 4.48
N ARG A 279 -2.11 25.80 5.57
CA ARG A 279 -2.81 27.09 5.73
C ARG A 279 -2.54 28.08 4.59
N ALA A 280 -1.33 28.04 4.02
CA ALA A 280 -0.94 28.89 2.88
C ALA A 280 -1.58 28.46 1.55
N ASP A 281 -2.10 27.23 1.46
CA ASP A 281 -2.74 26.68 0.25
C ASP A 281 -4.28 26.77 0.31
N VAL A 282 -4.82 27.44 1.34
CA VAL A 282 -6.25 27.75 1.47
C VAL A 282 -6.46 29.19 0.99
N THR A 283 -7.35 29.35 0.02
CA THR A 283 -7.72 30.66 -0.54
C THR A 283 -9.20 30.91 -0.29
N VAL A 284 -9.53 32.09 0.22
CA VAL A 284 -10.91 32.58 0.28
C VAL A 284 -11.11 33.50 -0.91
N GLU A 285 -11.91 33.05 -1.87
CA GLU A 285 -12.17 33.75 -3.12
C GLU A 285 -13.24 34.83 -2.94
N PHE A 286 -14.24 34.52 -2.12
CA PHE A 286 -15.32 35.44 -1.77
C PHE A 286 -15.79 35.16 -0.34
N CYS A 287 -16.03 36.21 0.44
CA CYS A 287 -16.75 36.10 1.70
C CYS A 287 -17.50 37.41 1.95
N GLY A 288 -18.83 37.36 1.87
CA GLY A 288 -19.64 38.57 1.90
C GLY A 288 -21.14 38.33 1.94
N LEU A 289 -21.87 39.45 2.01
CA LEU A 289 -23.32 39.44 1.95
C LEU A 289 -23.79 38.95 0.57
N ALA A 290 -24.63 37.92 0.59
CA ALA A 290 -25.39 37.46 -0.56
C ALA A 290 -26.89 37.57 -0.30
N TRP A 291 -27.64 37.93 -1.32
CA TRP A 291 -29.09 38.05 -1.25
C TRP A 291 -29.72 36.82 -1.90
N ALA A 292 -30.26 35.92 -1.09
CA ALA A 292 -30.96 34.74 -1.59
C ALA A 292 -32.43 35.09 -1.85
N PRO A 293 -32.92 34.91 -3.09
CA PRO A 293 -34.33 35.12 -3.37
C PRO A 293 -35.19 34.00 -2.75
N ALA A 294 -36.26 34.39 -2.08
CA ALA A 294 -37.28 33.50 -1.54
C ALA A 294 -38.67 34.04 -1.89
N TRP A 295 -39.60 33.14 -2.20
CA TRP A 295 -41.01 33.46 -2.35
C TRP A 295 -41.66 33.44 -0.97
N GLN A 296 -42.03 34.61 -0.47
CA GLN A 296 -42.88 34.66 0.71
C GLN A 296 -44.34 34.54 0.28
N VAL A 297 -44.98 33.49 0.76
CA VAL A 297 -46.37 33.16 0.42
C VAL A 297 -47.23 33.29 1.67
N THR A 298 -48.30 34.06 1.56
CA THR A 298 -49.37 34.07 2.57
C THR A 298 -50.41 33.03 2.16
N LEU A 299 -50.57 32.01 3.01
CA LEU A 299 -51.57 30.96 2.83
C LEU A 299 -52.95 31.46 3.26
N GLU A 300 -54.04 30.79 2.83
CA GLU A 300 -55.42 31.16 3.20
C GLU A 300 -55.69 31.22 4.71
N ASN A 301 -54.95 30.44 5.51
CA ASN A 301 -55.04 30.45 6.96
C ASN A 301 -54.24 31.59 7.63
N GLY A 302 -53.71 32.54 6.84
CA GLY A 302 -52.91 33.67 7.30
C GLY A 302 -51.46 33.33 7.66
N ARG A 303 -51.04 32.07 7.57
CA ARG A 303 -49.64 31.68 7.81
C ARG A 303 -48.75 32.16 6.65
N ARG A 304 -47.55 32.62 7.00
CA ARG A 304 -46.51 32.96 6.03
C ARG A 304 -45.49 31.83 5.94
N VAL A 305 -45.14 31.47 4.72
CA VAL A 305 -44.11 30.47 4.41
C VAL A 305 -43.15 31.08 3.42
N ASP A 306 -41.85 30.92 3.69
CA ASP A 306 -40.79 31.32 2.77
C ASP A 306 -40.36 30.08 1.97
N LEU A 307 -40.59 30.12 0.66
CA LEU A 307 -40.25 29.05 -0.27
C LEU A 307 -39.01 29.43 -1.07
N PRO A 308 -38.08 28.50 -1.34
CA PRO A 308 -36.87 28.80 -2.10
C PRO A 308 -37.24 29.19 -3.55
N ALA A 309 -36.61 30.24 -4.06
CA ALA A 309 -36.86 30.72 -5.42
C ALA A 309 -35.83 30.13 -6.42
N ARG A 310 -35.67 28.80 -6.44
CA ARG A 310 -34.71 28.10 -7.32
C ARG A 310 -35.19 28.12 -8.79
N GLY A 311 -34.24 28.22 -9.72
CA GLY A 311 -34.50 28.10 -11.18
C GLY A 311 -35.09 29.35 -11.84
N MET A 312 -34.82 30.54 -11.29
CA MET A 312 -35.16 31.84 -11.89
C MET A 312 -33.95 32.45 -12.61
#